data_AF-A0A1G7F050-F1
#
_entry.id   AF-A0A1G7F050-F1
#
_cell.length_a   1.000
_cell.length_b   1.000
_cell.length_c   1.000
_cell.angle_alpha   90.00
_cell.angle_beta   90.00
_cell.angle_gamma   90.00
#
_symmetry.space_group_name_H-M   'P 1'
#
loop_
_entity.id
_entity.type
_entity.pdbx_description
1 polymer ?
#
loop_
_entity_poly.entity_id
_entity_poly.type
_entity_poly.pdbx_seq_one_letter_code
_entity_poly.pdbx_strand_id
1 'polypeptide(L)'
;MLNITKTTKNRRWKRFLLKRRSEKVQSFIKSYPRKAFTFVKEKQGHLFAQRIETGAYKVEFRSKITGRSAFAYGASFEAAYHNMIRMYNLKHDA
;
A
#
# COMPACT_ATOMS: atom_id res chain seq x y z
N MET A 1 -25.84 30.16 -7.13
CA MET A 1 -25.66 28.72 -7.43
C MET A 1 -25.66 28.53 -8.95
N LEU A 2 -24.59 27.99 -9.54
CA LEU A 2 -24.52 27.79 -10.99
C LEU A 2 -25.36 26.55 -11.40
N ASN A 3 -26.46 26.80 -12.10
CA ASN A 3 -27.32 25.76 -12.68
C ASN A 3 -26.62 25.13 -13.90
N ILE A 4 -25.84 24.07 -13.66
CA ILE A 4 -25.20 23.31 -14.74
C ILE A 4 -26.27 22.43 -15.40
N THR A 5 -26.89 22.92 -16.47
CA THR A 5 -27.81 22.14 -17.30
C THR A 5 -27.06 20.98 -17.98
N LYS A 6 -27.56 19.75 -17.78
CA LYS A 6 -26.93 18.52 -18.26
C LYS A 6 -27.19 18.33 -19.76
N THR A 7 -26.46 19.06 -20.60
CA THR A 7 -26.46 18.84 -22.06
C THR A 7 -25.85 17.47 -22.43
N THR A 8 -26.22 16.91 -23.59
CA THR A 8 -25.73 15.62 -24.11
C THR A 8 -24.20 15.55 -24.19
N LYS A 9 -23.55 16.66 -24.54
CA LYS A 9 -22.08 16.80 -24.56
C LYS A 9 -21.50 16.65 -23.14
N ASN A 10 -22.09 17.31 -22.14
CA ASN A 10 -21.65 17.21 -20.73
C ASN A 10 -21.81 15.78 -20.15
N ARG A 11 -22.84 15.02 -20.58
CA ARG A 11 -22.98 13.61 -20.18
C ARG A 11 -21.89 12.71 -20.75
N ARG A 12 -21.51 12.90 -22.02
CA ARG A 12 -20.45 12.11 -22.69
C ARG A 12 -19.09 12.32 -22.03
N TRP A 13 -18.75 13.58 -21.73
CA TRP A 13 -17.52 13.93 -21.02
C TRP A 13 -17.48 13.37 -19.59
N LYS A 14 -18.60 13.43 -18.86
CA LYS A 14 -18.68 12.82 -17.52
C LYS A 14 -18.45 11.30 -17.56
N ARG A 15 -19.05 10.60 -18.53
CA ARG A 15 -18.85 9.15 -18.72
C ARG A 15 -17.39 8.82 -19.08
N PHE A 16 -16.78 9.61 -19.96
CA PHE A 16 -15.37 9.44 -20.33
C PHE A 16 -14.43 9.64 -19.13
N LEU A 17 -14.65 10.68 -18.32
CA LEU A 17 -13.87 10.93 -17.11
C LEU A 17 -14.06 9.84 -16.05
N LEU A 18 -15.28 9.33 -15.88
CA LEU A 18 -15.54 8.20 -14.97
C LEU A 18 -14.82 6.93 -15.44
N LYS A 19 -14.83 6.63 -16.74
CA LYS A 19 -14.13 5.48 -17.33
C LYS A 19 -12.60 5.58 -17.13
N ARG A 20 -12.01 6.75 -17.38
CA ARG A 20 -10.57 6.98 -17.10
C ARG A 20 -10.23 6.83 -15.62
N ARG A 21 -11.09 7.32 -14.72
CA ARG A 21 -10.91 7.14 -13.27
C ARG A 21 -10.96 5.67 -12.89
N SER A 22 -11.92 4.90 -13.41
CA SER A 22 -11.98 3.46 -13.13
C SER A 22 -10.79 2.70 -13.72
N GLU A 23 -10.30 3.06 -14.89
CA GLU A 23 -9.12 2.43 -15.52
C GLU A 23 -7.83 2.71 -14.73
N LYS A 24 -7.65 3.93 -14.23
CA LYS A 24 -6.50 4.29 -13.38
C LYS A 24 -6.56 3.59 -12.01
N VAL A 25 -7.75 3.45 -11.44
CA VAL A 25 -7.95 2.73 -10.17
C VAL A 25 -7.78 1.21 -10.39
N GLN A 26 -8.31 0.66 -11.47
CA GLN A 26 -8.14 -0.77 -11.79
C GLN A 26 -6.70 -1.14 -12.11
N SER A 27 -5.95 -0.31 -12.84
CA SER A 27 -4.52 -0.55 -13.07
C SER A 27 -3.70 -0.50 -11.79
N PHE A 28 -4.01 0.43 -10.88
CA PHE A 28 -3.43 0.45 -9.53
C PHE A 28 -3.75 -0.84 -8.76
N ILE A 29 -5.02 -1.24 -8.69
CA ILE A 29 -5.45 -2.47 -7.99
C ILE A 29 -4.86 -3.75 -8.63
N LYS A 30 -4.67 -3.79 -9.95
CA LYS A 30 -4.10 -4.94 -10.67
C LYS A 30 -2.59 -5.08 -10.45
N SER A 31 -1.89 -4.01 -10.10
CA SER A 31 -0.47 -4.05 -9.72
C SER A 31 -0.21 -4.50 -8.27
N TYR A 32 -1.24 -4.57 -7.42
CA TYR A 32 -1.08 -5.05 -6.05
C TYR A 32 -1.37 -6.54 -5.95
N PRO A 33 -0.36 -7.40 -5.76
CA PRO A 33 -0.62 -8.81 -5.56
C PRO A 33 -1.35 -8.99 -4.23
N ARG A 34 -2.49 -9.70 -4.23
CA ARG A 34 -3.19 -10.21 -3.03
C ARG A 34 -2.32 -11.09 -2.11
N LYS A 35 -1.02 -11.24 -2.41
CA LYS A 35 0.03 -11.90 -1.63
C LYS A 35 0.64 -11.00 -0.53
N ALA A 36 -0.09 -9.96 -0.09
CA ALA A 36 0.46 -8.92 0.77
C ALA A 36 1.03 -9.41 2.12
N PHE A 37 0.76 -10.65 2.56
CA PHE A 37 1.27 -11.16 3.85
C PHE A 37 2.05 -12.49 3.77
N THR A 38 2.49 -12.93 2.58
CA THR A 38 3.26 -14.19 2.51
C THR A 38 4.60 -14.09 3.24
N PHE A 39 5.23 -12.91 3.24
CA PHE A 39 6.52 -12.66 3.90
C PHE A 39 6.54 -13.05 5.38
N VAL A 40 5.51 -12.68 6.15
CA VAL A 40 5.44 -12.97 7.60
C VAL A 40 5.37 -14.48 7.85
N LYS A 41 4.63 -15.19 6.99
CA LYS A 41 4.49 -16.64 7.04
C LYS A 41 5.78 -17.34 6.62
N GLU A 42 6.39 -16.88 5.53
CA GLU A 42 7.65 -17.41 4.98
C GLU A 42 8.81 -17.27 5.97
N LYS A 43 8.96 -16.09 6.57
CA LYS A 43 10.05 -15.80 7.53
C LYS A 43 9.67 -16.13 8.98
N GLN A 44 8.52 -16.77 9.18
CA GLN A 44 8.00 -17.27 10.47
C GLN A 44 8.16 -16.26 11.62
N GLY A 45 7.51 -15.10 11.48
CA GLY A 45 7.61 -14.03 12.47
C GLY A 45 6.29 -13.33 12.75
N HIS A 46 6.38 -12.21 13.45
CA HIS A 46 5.26 -11.36 13.82
C HIS A 46 5.49 -9.93 13.34
N LEU A 47 4.38 -9.27 13.01
CA LEU A 47 4.32 -7.88 12.57
C LEU A 47 3.77 -7.02 13.70
N PHE A 48 4.42 -5.89 13.94
CA PHE A 48 3.96 -4.83 14.81
C PHE A 48 3.80 -3.57 13.97
N ALA A 49 2.59 -3.03 13.96
CA ALA A 49 2.26 -1.82 13.23
C ALA A 49 1.78 -0.77 14.22
N GLN A 50 2.39 0.42 14.19
CA GLN A 50 2.00 1.54 15.01
C GLN A 50 1.88 2.79 14.16
N ARG A 51 0.79 3.54 14.34
CA ARG A 51 0.66 4.88 13.78
C ARG A 51 1.31 5.87 14.74
N ILE A 52 2.21 6.68 14.23
CA ILE A 52 2.94 7.71 14.97
C ILE A 52 2.12 9.00 14.94
N GLU A 53 2.31 9.87 15.93
CA GLU A 53 1.64 11.17 16.05
C GLU A 53 1.79 12.05 14.80
N THR A 54 2.90 11.94 14.08
CA THR A 54 3.15 12.63 12.80
C THR A 54 2.26 12.14 11.65
N GLY A 55 1.44 11.12 11.88
CA GLY A 55 0.55 10.51 10.89
C GLY A 55 1.21 9.39 10.07
N ALA A 56 2.52 9.22 10.18
CA ALA A 56 3.25 8.13 9.54
C ALA A 56 3.01 6.78 10.25
N TYR A 57 3.22 5.69 9.53
CA TYR A 57 3.18 4.33 10.07
C TYR A 57 4.60 3.82 10.28
N LYS A 58 4.84 3.24 11.46
CA LYS A 58 6.00 2.39 11.75
C LYS A 58 5.55 0.94 11.64
N VAL A 59 6.29 0.16 10.87
CA VAL A 59 6.07 -1.28 10.75
C VAL A 59 7.35 -2.01 11.13
N GLU A 60 7.24 -2.96 12.03
CA GLU A 60 8.33 -3.74 12.57
C GLU A 60 8.03 -5.24 12.43
N PHE A 61 9.01 -5.98 11.94
CA PHE A 61 8.99 -7.43 11.86
C PHE A 61 9.98 -8.02 12.86
N ARG A 62 9.54 -9.04 13.59
CA ARG A 62 10.41 -9.84 14.48
C ARG A 62 10.09 -11.32 14.32
N SER A 63 11.10 -12.13 14.04
CA SER A 63 10.99 -13.59 14.07
C SER A 63 11.70 -14.13 15.31
N LYS A 64 10.97 -14.86 16.16
CA LYS A 64 11.57 -15.54 17.33
C LYS A 64 12.43 -16.73 16.91
N ILE A 65 12.10 -17.37 15.77
CA ILE A 65 12.75 -18.58 15.29
C ILE A 65 14.13 -18.26 14.69
N THR A 66 14.19 -17.22 13.84
CA THR A 66 15.45 -16.84 13.19
C THR A 66 16.24 -15.76 13.95
N GLY A 67 15.65 -15.14 14.98
CA GLY A 67 16.23 -13.99 15.67
C GLY A 67 16.34 -12.71 14.82
N ARG A 68 15.84 -12.75 13.57
CA ARG A 68 15.94 -11.65 12.61
C ARG A 68 14.84 -10.62 12.82
N SER A 69 15.20 -9.35 12.64
CA SER A 69 14.29 -8.22 12.80
C SER A 69 14.62 -7.08 11.85
N ALA A 70 13.56 -6.40 11.41
CA ALA A 70 13.63 -5.23 10.55
C ALA A 70 12.48 -4.28 10.87
N PHE A 71 12.68 -3.00 10.65
CA PHE A 71 11.63 -1.99 10.79
C PHE A 71 11.76 -0.95 9.69
N ALA A 72 10.65 -0.30 9.36
CA ALA A 72 10.65 0.85 8.47
C ALA A 72 9.45 1.76 8.73
N TYR A 73 9.53 2.95 8.14
CA TYR A 73 8.50 3.96 8.18
C TYR A 73 7.86 4.17 6.80
N GLY A 74 6.64 4.68 6.78
CA GLY A 74 5.94 5.04 5.55
C GLY A 74 4.73 5.93 5.81
N ALA A 75 4.31 6.66 4.77
CA ALA A 75 3.11 7.49 4.82
C ALA A 75 1.81 6.67 5.00
N SER A 76 1.84 5.39 4.62
CA SER A 76 0.78 4.41 4.85
C SER A 76 1.38 3.12 5.43
N PHE A 77 0.52 2.29 6.05
CA PHE A 77 0.92 0.97 6.55
C PHE A 77 1.59 0.13 5.44
N GLU A 78 1.01 0.13 4.24
CA GLU A 78 1.50 -0.65 3.11
C GLU A 78 2.89 -0.18 2.63
N ALA A 79 3.09 1.14 2.54
CA ALA A 79 4.40 1.70 2.19
C ALA A 79 5.46 1.33 3.25
N ALA A 80 5.11 1.45 4.54
CA ALA A 80 5.99 1.06 5.65
C ALA A 80 6.31 -0.45 5.62
N TYR A 81 5.33 -1.29 5.30
CA TYR A 81 5.49 -2.74 5.20
C TYR A 81 6.43 -3.14 4.06
N HIS A 82 6.29 -2.58 2.86
CA HIS A 82 7.19 -2.87 1.74
C HIS A 82 8.62 -2.36 2.01
N ASN A 83 8.75 -1.17 2.60
CA ASN A 83 10.05 -0.65 3.01
C ASN A 83 10.70 -1.56 4.04
N MET A 84 9.93 -2.11 4.98
CA MET A 84 10.43 -3.04 5.99
C MET A 84 10.96 -4.33 5.35
N ILE A 85 10.26 -4.90 4.37
CA ILE A 85 10.74 -6.07 3.62
C ILE A 85 12.05 -5.74 2.91
N ARG A 86 12.15 -4.58 2.26
CA ARG A 86 13.37 -4.13 1.60
C ARG A 86 14.53 -4.02 2.57
N MET A 87 14.30 -3.41 3.74
CA MET A 87 15.32 -3.29 4.80
C MET A 87 15.73 -4.65 5.36
N TYR A 88 14.79 -5.58 5.52
CA TYR A 88 15.07 -6.94 5.95
C TYR A 88 16.01 -7.66 4.96
N ASN A 89 15.69 -7.62 3.67
CA ASN A 89 16.48 -8.30 2.64
C ASN A 89 17.89 -7.71 2.55
N LEU A 90 18.02 -6.37 2.61
CA LEU A 90 19.33 -5.71 2.62
C LEU A 90 20.19 -6.09 3.82
N LYS A 91 19.57 -6.37 4.97
CA LYS A 91 20.28 -6.68 6.22
C LYS A 91 20.71 -8.15 6.32
N HIS A 92 19.98 -9.06 5.68
CA HIS A 92 20.08 -10.50 5.97
C HIS A 92 20.28 -11.41 4.76
N ASP A 93 19.95 -10.93 3.56
CA ASP A 93 19.97 -11.73 2.33
C ASP A 93 20.93 -11.10 1.27
N ALA A 94 21.89 -10.26 1.73
CA ALA A 94 22.99 -9.67 0.95
C ALA A 94 24.30 -10.44 1.18
#